data_AF-A0A959C9I2-F1
#
_entry.id   AF-A0A959C9I2-F1
#
_cell.length_a   1.000
_cell.length_b   1.000
_cell.length_c   1.000
_cell.angle_alpha   90.00
_cell.angle_beta   90.00
_cell.angle_gamma   90.00
#
_symmetry.space_group_name_H-M   'P 1'
#
loop_
_entity.id
_entity.type
_entity.pdbx_description
1 polymer ?
#
loop_
_entity_poly.entity_id
_entity_poly.type
_entity_poly.pdbx_seq_one_letter_code
_entity_poly.pdbx_strand_id
1 'polypeptide(L)'
;MKKRNTFFRCLPVLGLLLSALIANAQTFPGNIVNTAGNSAIPSAGTGGCAAAPQTTGGTIFDNPVAGLAANGQLLSVMVNFTHTFTGDIDMYLFAPNGQILELSTDNGGGGDNFTNTVFCDAAAISIVGQAAPFTGIFRPEGSLTSSTCGTNITPTVQTLAAFTAG
;
A
#
# COMPACT_ATOMS: atom_id res chain seq x y z
N MET A 1 -18.99 -11.82 -22.53
CA MET A 1 -18.43 -10.52 -22.08
C MET A 1 -16.95 -10.70 -21.77
N LYS A 2 -16.06 -10.10 -22.57
CA LYS A 2 -14.61 -10.29 -22.44
C LYS A 2 -14.14 -9.50 -21.21
N LYS A 3 -13.81 -10.18 -20.11
CA LYS A 3 -13.16 -9.58 -18.94
C LYS A 3 -11.85 -8.95 -19.45
N ARG A 4 -11.82 -7.62 -19.55
CA ARG A 4 -10.58 -6.89 -19.89
C ARG A 4 -9.70 -6.99 -18.64
N ASN A 5 -8.62 -7.76 -18.72
CA ASN A 5 -7.64 -7.88 -17.66
C ASN A 5 -7.09 -6.48 -17.34
N THR A 6 -7.36 -6.02 -16.12
CA THR A 6 -6.96 -4.71 -15.56
C THR A 6 -5.45 -4.50 -15.58
N PHE A 7 -4.65 -5.57 -15.68
CA PHE A 7 -3.19 -5.57 -15.80
C PHE A 7 -2.64 -4.72 -16.97
N PHE A 8 -3.37 -4.63 -18.09
CA PHE A 8 -2.86 -3.94 -19.30
C PHE A 8 -2.86 -2.41 -19.19
N ARG A 9 -3.46 -1.82 -18.15
CA ARG A 9 -3.50 -0.35 -17.97
C ARG A 9 -2.26 0.23 -17.31
N CYS A 10 -1.35 -0.61 -16.81
CA CYS A 10 -0.08 -0.21 -16.20
C CYS A 10 1.14 -0.53 -17.07
N LEU A 11 0.93 -1.12 -18.25
CA LEU A 11 1.99 -1.33 -19.23
C LEU A 11 2.10 -0.10 -20.15
N PRO A 12 3.29 0.50 -20.34
CA PRO A 12 3.48 1.52 -21.35
C PRO A 12 3.20 0.93 -22.74
N VAL A 13 2.40 1.64 -23.54
CA VAL A 13 1.82 1.14 -24.81
C VAL A 13 2.85 0.90 -25.92
N LEU A 14 4.13 1.22 -25.71
CA LEU A 14 5.13 1.11 -26.77
C LEU A 14 6.50 0.71 -26.21
N GLY A 15 6.93 -0.52 -26.53
CA GLY A 15 8.34 -0.88 -26.49
C GLY A 15 8.71 -2.07 -25.62
N LEU A 16 8.96 -3.19 -26.31
CA LEU A 16 9.82 -4.30 -25.91
C LEU A 16 9.32 -5.24 -24.80
N LEU A 17 9.55 -6.52 -25.06
CA LEU A 17 9.20 -7.70 -24.29
C LEU A 17 9.93 -7.72 -22.92
N LEU A 18 9.62 -6.79 -22.02
CA LEU A 18 10.12 -6.82 -20.66
C LEU A 18 9.32 -7.89 -19.90
N SER A 19 10.00 -8.94 -19.44
CA SER A 19 9.41 -10.02 -18.65
C SER A 19 8.84 -9.45 -17.35
N ALA A 20 7.55 -9.09 -17.35
CA ALA A 20 6.84 -8.69 -16.15
C ALA A 20 6.74 -9.91 -15.23
N LEU A 21 7.59 -9.95 -14.21
CA LEU A 21 7.51 -10.94 -13.15
C LEU A 21 6.42 -10.48 -12.17
N ILE A 22 5.38 -11.31 -12.03
CA ILE A 22 4.40 -11.12 -10.96
C ILE A 22 5.03 -11.73 -9.70
N ALA A 23 5.56 -10.89 -8.82
CA ALA A 23 5.79 -11.30 -7.45
C ALA A 23 4.46 -11.16 -6.70
N ASN A 24 3.98 -12.26 -6.13
CA ASN A 24 2.86 -12.17 -5.19
C ASN A 24 3.45 -11.69 -3.87
N ALA A 25 2.99 -10.53 -3.40
CA ALA A 25 3.14 -10.20 -1.99
C ALA A 25 2.40 -11.27 -1.16
N GLN A 26 3.01 -11.65 -0.05
CA GLN A 26 2.51 -12.64 0.89
C GLN A 26 1.09 -12.26 1.36
N THR A 27 0.23 -13.25 1.56
CA THR A 27 -1.07 -13.03 2.21
C THR A 27 -0.82 -12.79 3.69
N PHE A 28 -1.34 -11.70 4.25
CA PHE A 28 -1.39 -11.50 5.70
C PHE A 28 -2.58 -12.31 6.26
N PRO A 29 -2.38 -13.47 6.90
CA PRO A 29 -3.51 -14.35 7.24
C PRO A 29 -4.11 -14.01 8.62
N GLY A 30 -3.80 -12.82 9.18
CA GLY A 30 -4.29 -12.41 10.49
C GLY A 30 -3.66 -13.16 11.68
N ASN A 31 -2.51 -13.83 11.47
CA ASN A 31 -1.73 -14.48 12.54
C ASN A 31 -0.34 -13.86 12.75
N ILE A 32 0.08 -12.95 11.89
CA ILE A 32 1.31 -12.18 12.07
C ILE A 32 1.00 -11.15 13.14
N VAL A 33 1.81 -11.12 14.19
CA VAL A 33 1.70 -10.14 15.25
C VAL A 33 2.43 -8.86 14.84
N ASN A 34 1.85 -7.70 15.09
CA ASN A 34 2.59 -6.43 14.99
C ASN A 34 3.64 -6.33 16.09
N THR A 35 4.39 -5.23 16.05
CA THR A 35 5.36 -4.84 17.08
C THR A 35 4.77 -4.80 18.50
N ALA A 36 3.44 -4.64 18.63
CA ALA A 36 2.70 -4.65 19.90
C ALA A 36 2.12 -6.04 20.28
N GLY A 37 2.43 -7.11 19.54
CA GLY A 37 2.07 -8.49 19.90
C GLY A 37 0.64 -8.92 19.56
N ASN A 38 -0.08 -8.19 18.70
CA ASN A 38 -1.46 -8.52 18.30
C ASN A 38 -1.59 -8.67 16.78
N SER A 39 -2.64 -9.36 16.32
CA SER A 39 -2.81 -9.70 14.90
C SER A 39 -3.93 -8.94 14.18
N ALA A 40 -4.55 -7.95 14.86
CA ALA A 40 -5.61 -7.12 14.31
C ALA A 40 -5.08 -5.74 13.89
N ILE A 41 -5.59 -5.20 12.80
CA ILE A 41 -5.33 -3.83 12.35
C ILE A 41 -6.63 -3.04 12.49
N PRO A 42 -6.67 -1.99 13.33
CA PRO A 42 -5.75 -1.71 14.43
C PRO A 42 -5.93 -2.71 15.59
N SER A 43 -4.96 -2.75 16.51
CA SER A 43 -4.97 -3.68 17.65
C SER A 43 -6.18 -3.58 18.57
N ALA A 44 -6.79 -2.40 18.67
CA ALA A 44 -8.01 -2.11 19.42
C ALA A 44 -8.62 -0.78 18.98
N GLY A 45 -9.96 -0.70 18.93
CA GLY A 45 -10.71 0.54 18.70
C GLY A 45 -10.77 1.03 17.25
N THR A 46 -11.31 2.23 17.07
CA THR A 46 -11.27 3.03 15.83
C THR A 46 -10.14 4.06 15.98
N GLY A 47 -9.20 4.13 15.05
CA GLY A 47 -8.03 5.01 15.15
C GLY A 47 -6.87 4.40 15.94
N GLY A 48 -5.87 3.91 15.21
CA GLY A 48 -4.75 3.13 15.74
C GLY A 48 -3.65 3.92 16.47
N CYS A 49 -3.94 4.98 17.24
CA CYS A 49 -2.91 5.63 18.07
C CYS A 49 -3.38 6.07 19.48
N ALA A 50 -4.61 5.76 19.92
CA ALA A 50 -5.22 6.40 21.10
C ALA A 50 -5.47 5.51 22.36
N ALA A 51 -5.17 4.21 22.35
CA ALA A 51 -5.37 3.35 23.54
C ALA A 51 -4.10 2.58 23.96
N ALA A 52 -3.72 2.75 25.23
CA ALA A 52 -2.41 2.46 25.80
C ALA A 52 -2.14 0.97 26.18
N PRO A 53 -0.85 0.56 26.31
CA PRO A 53 0.35 1.37 26.12
C PRO A 53 0.99 1.13 24.75
N GLN A 54 1.08 2.19 23.94
CA GLN A 54 1.99 2.28 22.80
C GLN A 54 2.90 3.47 23.02
N THR A 55 3.86 3.33 23.93
CA THR A 55 4.74 4.41 24.35
C THR A 55 5.87 4.71 23.36
N THR A 56 5.94 4.04 22.20
CA THR A 56 6.79 4.45 21.06
C THR A 56 6.28 3.77 19.77
N GLY A 57 5.59 4.53 18.89
CA GLY A 57 5.19 4.07 17.55
C GLY A 57 3.89 3.24 17.52
N GLY A 58 2.98 3.58 16.60
CA GLY A 58 1.74 2.85 16.38
C GLY A 58 1.93 1.40 15.94
N THR A 59 0.82 0.69 15.72
CA THR A 59 0.86 -0.69 15.24
C THR A 59 1.34 -0.77 13.79
N ILE A 60 2.61 -1.09 13.58
CA ILE A 60 3.17 -1.38 12.26
C ILE A 60 3.05 -2.88 11.98
N PHE A 61 2.57 -3.22 10.78
CA PHE A 61 2.51 -4.60 10.28
C PHE A 61 3.36 -4.72 9.01
N ASP A 62 4.55 -5.30 9.16
CA ASP A 62 5.43 -5.55 8.03
C ASP A 62 5.00 -6.83 7.30
N ASN A 63 4.74 -6.70 6.00
CA ASN A 63 4.45 -7.83 5.12
C ASN A 63 5.60 -8.01 4.12
N PRO A 64 6.54 -8.94 4.35
CA PRO A 64 7.71 -9.07 3.49
C PRO A 64 7.30 -9.54 2.09
N VAL A 65 7.83 -8.85 1.08
CA VAL A 65 7.69 -9.24 -0.33
C VAL A 65 9.00 -9.86 -0.80
N ALA A 66 8.94 -11.12 -1.23
CA ALA A 66 10.10 -11.87 -1.72
C ALA A 66 10.01 -12.13 -3.23
N GLY A 67 11.13 -12.47 -3.86
CA GLY A 67 11.19 -12.87 -5.27
C GLY A 67 11.21 -11.72 -6.28
N LEU A 68 11.38 -10.48 -5.81
CA LEU A 68 11.69 -9.34 -6.68
C LEU A 68 13.17 -9.39 -7.09
N ALA A 69 13.45 -9.08 -8.34
CA ALA A 69 14.83 -8.92 -8.80
C ALA A 69 15.47 -7.69 -8.13
N ALA A 70 16.76 -7.78 -7.82
CA ALA A 70 17.51 -6.64 -7.34
C ALA A 70 17.43 -5.47 -8.33
N ASN A 71 17.16 -4.28 -7.82
CA ASN A 71 16.83 -3.06 -8.56
C ASN A 71 15.60 -3.15 -9.49
N GLY A 72 14.72 -4.14 -9.28
CA GLY A 72 13.49 -4.29 -10.06
C GLY A 72 12.55 -3.11 -9.86
N GLN A 73 12.09 -2.51 -10.96
CA GLN A 73 11.04 -1.49 -10.92
C GLN A 73 9.67 -2.14 -10.69
N LEU A 74 8.85 -1.51 -9.88
CA LEU A 74 7.46 -1.94 -9.68
C LEU A 74 6.56 -1.25 -10.71
N LEU A 75 5.76 -2.02 -11.44
CA LEU A 75 4.75 -1.48 -12.36
C LEU A 75 3.42 -1.18 -11.65
N SER A 76 3.07 -2.00 -10.66
CA SER A 76 1.84 -1.88 -9.90
C SER A 76 1.90 -2.67 -8.60
N VAL A 77 1.13 -2.23 -7.60
CA VAL A 77 0.92 -2.96 -6.34
C VAL A 77 -0.56 -3.27 -6.21
N MET A 78 -0.93 -4.54 -6.02
CA MET A 78 -2.32 -4.91 -5.76
C MET A 78 -2.49 -5.26 -4.29
N VAL A 79 -3.50 -4.70 -3.66
CA VAL A 79 -3.87 -4.98 -2.26
C VAL A 79 -5.32 -5.45 -2.17
N ASN A 80 -5.54 -6.36 -1.22
CA ASN A 80 -6.85 -6.74 -0.71
C ASN A 80 -6.78 -6.64 0.80
N PHE A 81 -7.58 -5.76 1.39
CA PHE A 81 -7.54 -5.47 2.81
C PHE A 81 -8.97 -5.25 3.33
N THR A 82 -9.35 -6.00 4.36
CA THR A 82 -10.67 -5.89 4.99
C THR A 82 -10.58 -5.05 6.24
N HIS A 83 -11.30 -3.93 6.27
CA HIS A 83 -11.33 -2.99 7.39
C HIS A 83 -12.59 -2.12 7.31
N THR A 84 -13.17 -1.74 8.45
CA THR A 84 -14.43 -0.97 8.51
C THR A 84 -14.23 0.55 8.37
N PHE A 85 -12.99 1.03 8.44
CA PHE A 85 -12.65 2.45 8.31
C PHE A 85 -11.37 2.56 7.49
N THR A 86 -11.44 2.66 6.17
CA THR A 86 -10.22 2.73 5.34
C THR A 86 -9.38 3.96 5.64
N GLY A 87 -9.98 5.03 6.18
CA GLY A 87 -9.26 6.22 6.63
C GLY A 87 -8.33 5.96 7.81
N ASP A 88 -8.48 4.85 8.53
CA ASP A 88 -7.55 4.47 9.61
C ASP A 88 -6.29 3.74 9.07
N ILE A 89 -6.19 3.54 7.76
CA ILE A 89 -5.16 2.70 7.13
C ILE A 89 -4.13 3.56 6.39
N ASP A 90 -2.90 3.51 6.90
CA ASP A 90 -1.71 4.03 6.24
C ASP A 90 -0.91 2.90 5.60
N MET A 91 -0.60 3.02 4.32
CA MET A 91 0.12 2.03 3.52
C MET A 91 1.34 2.62 2.85
N TYR A 92 2.49 1.99 3.11
CA TYR A 92 3.80 2.35 2.55
C TYR A 92 4.49 1.13 1.96
N LEU A 93 5.33 1.35 0.95
CA LEU A 93 6.35 0.41 0.51
C LEU A 93 7.71 0.81 1.08
N PHE A 94 8.45 -0.18 1.58
CA PHE A 94 9.83 -0.04 2.01
C PHE A 94 10.71 -0.98 1.20
N ALA A 95 11.79 -0.45 0.61
CA ALA A 95 12.82 -1.26 -0.04
C ALA A 95 14.06 -1.41 0.86
N PRO A 96 14.84 -2.50 0.71
CA PRO A 96 16.09 -2.70 1.44
C PRO A 96 17.14 -1.59 1.25
N ASN A 97 17.06 -0.85 0.14
CA ASN A 97 17.91 0.31 -0.15
C ASN A 97 17.48 1.59 0.59
N GLY A 98 16.45 1.52 1.45
CA GLY A 98 15.93 2.64 2.22
C GLY A 98 14.90 3.50 1.48
N GLN A 99 14.51 3.13 0.27
CA GLN A 99 13.43 3.86 -0.43
C GLN A 99 12.08 3.61 0.23
N ILE A 100 11.31 4.68 0.35
CA ILE A 100 9.97 4.70 0.92
C ILE A 100 9.02 5.33 -0.10
N LEU A 101 7.93 4.64 -0.42
CA LEU A 101 6.84 5.17 -1.24
C LEU A 101 5.53 5.07 -0.48
N GLU A 102 4.79 6.16 -0.41
CA GLU A 102 3.43 6.20 0.13
C GLU A 102 2.42 5.75 -0.91
N LEU A 103 1.62 4.74 -0.55
CA LEU A 103 0.52 4.26 -1.40
C LEU A 103 -0.79 5.00 -1.08
N SER A 104 -1.17 5.05 0.20
CA SER A 104 -2.39 5.69 0.69
C SER A 104 -2.32 5.93 2.19
N THR A 105 -2.71 7.12 2.63
CA THR A 105 -2.91 7.52 4.03
C THR A 105 -4.21 8.28 4.16
N ASP A 106 -4.92 8.13 5.29
CA ASP A 106 -6.14 8.89 5.61
C ASP A 106 -7.26 8.90 4.55
N ASN A 107 -7.27 7.97 3.59
CA ASN A 107 -8.22 7.96 2.48
C ASN A 107 -9.46 7.09 2.72
N GLY A 108 -10.59 7.54 2.19
CA GLY A 108 -11.85 6.80 2.20
C GLY A 108 -12.67 6.94 3.49
N GLY A 109 -12.13 7.63 4.49
CA GLY A 109 -12.85 7.99 5.72
C GLY A 109 -13.43 6.77 6.43
N GLY A 110 -14.70 6.86 6.83
CA GLY A 110 -15.42 5.77 7.49
C GLY A 110 -16.02 4.71 6.56
N GLY A 111 -15.54 4.60 5.33
CA GLY A 111 -15.96 3.53 4.42
C GLY A 111 -15.13 2.26 4.58
N ASP A 112 -15.64 1.16 4.01
CA ASP A 112 -15.05 -0.17 4.21
C ASP A 112 -14.14 -0.61 3.06
N ASN A 113 -13.05 -1.30 3.40
CA ASN A 113 -12.24 -2.18 2.55
C ASN A 113 -11.46 -1.57 1.37
N PHE A 114 -10.34 -2.25 1.08
CA PHE A 114 -9.63 -2.22 -0.20
C PHE A 114 -9.86 -3.56 -0.90
N THR A 115 -10.61 -3.57 -2.00
CA THR A 115 -11.01 -4.80 -2.72
C THR A 115 -10.51 -4.77 -4.14
N ASN A 116 -9.54 -5.62 -4.49
CA ASN A 116 -8.86 -5.60 -5.79
C ASN A 116 -8.38 -4.17 -6.13
N THR A 117 -7.81 -3.48 -5.15
CA THR A 117 -7.24 -2.15 -5.33
C THR A 117 -5.85 -2.29 -5.92
N VAL A 118 -5.58 -1.58 -7.01
CA VAL A 118 -4.29 -1.61 -7.71
C VAL A 118 -3.71 -0.20 -7.72
N PHE A 119 -2.56 -0.01 -7.09
CA PHE A 119 -1.77 1.21 -7.20
C PHE A 119 -0.90 1.16 -8.45
N CYS A 120 -0.94 2.24 -9.23
CA CYS A 120 -0.26 2.34 -10.51
C CYS A 120 -0.14 3.81 -10.95
N ASP A 121 1.06 4.26 -11.28
CA ASP A 121 1.32 5.66 -11.65
C ASP A 121 0.50 6.12 -12.87
N ALA A 122 0.23 5.20 -13.80
CA ALA A 122 -0.53 5.47 -15.02
C ALA A 122 -2.06 5.50 -14.83
N ALA A 123 -2.56 5.26 -13.61
CA ALA A 123 -3.99 5.28 -13.36
C ALA A 123 -4.58 6.69 -13.59
N ALA A 124 -5.83 6.77 -14.05
CA ALA A 124 -6.49 8.05 -14.33
C ALA A 124 -6.96 8.78 -13.05
N ILE A 125 -7.25 8.02 -12.00
CA ILE A 125 -7.85 8.50 -10.75
C ILE A 125 -6.78 8.42 -9.65
N SER A 126 -6.58 9.49 -8.90
CA SER A 126 -5.77 9.45 -7.67
C SER A 126 -6.55 8.78 -6.55
N ILE A 127 -5.90 8.08 -5.62
CA ILE A 127 -6.59 7.60 -4.42
C ILE A 127 -6.99 8.75 -3.48
N VAL A 128 -6.25 9.86 -3.52
CA VAL A 128 -6.49 11.05 -2.68
C VAL A 128 -7.92 11.56 -2.85
N GLY A 129 -8.64 11.68 -1.73
CA GLY A 129 -10.00 12.23 -1.68
C GLY A 129 -11.07 11.33 -2.31
N GLN A 130 -10.74 10.08 -2.63
CA GLN A 130 -11.72 9.08 -3.05
C GLN A 130 -12.38 8.43 -1.82
N ALA A 131 -13.63 7.99 -1.99
CA ALA A 131 -14.38 7.28 -0.97
C ALA A 131 -14.23 5.76 -1.13
N ALA A 132 -14.18 5.05 -0.01
CA ALA A 132 -14.25 3.59 0.01
C ALA A 132 -15.68 3.09 -0.34
N PRO A 133 -15.86 1.85 -0.82
CA PRO A 133 -14.83 0.81 -0.99
C PRO A 133 -13.89 1.08 -2.16
N PHE A 134 -12.60 0.88 -1.93
CA PHE A 134 -11.59 1.05 -2.98
C PHE A 134 -11.57 -0.18 -3.88
N THR A 135 -12.11 -0.07 -5.10
CA THR A 135 -12.05 -1.12 -6.12
C THR A 135 -11.56 -0.57 -7.45
N GLY A 136 -10.52 -1.18 -8.02
CA GLY A 136 -9.97 -0.77 -9.31
C GLY A 136 -8.56 -0.19 -9.20
N ILE A 137 -8.18 0.65 -10.18
CA ILE A 137 -6.81 1.14 -10.33
C ILE A 137 -6.73 2.62 -9.96
N PHE A 138 -5.81 2.95 -9.04
CA PHE A 138 -5.60 4.29 -8.52
C PHE A 138 -4.12 4.69 -8.59
N ARG A 139 -3.84 5.98 -8.73
CA ARG A 139 -2.49 6.50 -8.50
C ARG A 139 -2.23 6.56 -7.00
N PRO A 140 -1.03 6.17 -6.54
CA PRO A 140 -0.64 6.34 -5.15
C PRO A 140 -0.56 7.83 -4.78
N GLU A 141 -0.53 8.13 -3.48
CA GLU A 141 -0.35 9.51 -3.00
C GLU A 141 1.05 10.06 -3.26
N GLY A 142 2.07 9.25 -2.96
CA GLY A 142 3.47 9.49 -3.28
C GLY A 142 4.21 10.55 -2.43
N SER A 143 3.56 11.58 -1.88
CA SER A 143 4.31 12.71 -1.32
C SER A 143 3.59 13.49 -0.22
N LEU A 144 2.81 12.83 0.64
CA LEU A 144 2.41 13.45 1.89
C LEU A 144 3.43 13.09 2.98
N THR A 145 3.86 14.10 3.72
CA THR A 145 4.51 13.85 5.01
C THR A 145 3.39 13.55 5.98
N SER A 146 3.02 12.28 6.07
CA SER A 146 2.03 11.81 7.03
C SER A 146 2.72 11.49 8.37
N SER A 147 2.08 11.92 9.45
CA SER A 147 2.47 11.54 10.80
C SER A 147 1.70 10.28 11.21
N THR A 148 2.16 9.11 10.76
CA THR A 148 1.58 7.82 11.17
C THR A 148 1.94 7.53 12.63
N CYS A 149 0.96 7.68 13.52
CA CYS A 149 1.09 7.36 14.96
C CYS A 149 2.34 7.91 15.65
N GLY A 150 2.56 9.21 15.50
CA GLY A 150 3.64 9.94 16.17
C GLY A 150 5.04 9.66 15.60
N THR A 151 5.12 8.83 14.54
CA THR A 151 6.33 8.65 13.74
C THR A 151 6.16 9.41 12.43
N ASN A 152 7.12 10.26 12.11
CA ASN A 152 7.13 10.93 10.81
C ASN A 152 7.76 9.97 9.80
N ILE A 153 6.93 9.36 8.95
CA ILE A 153 7.40 8.62 7.78
C ILE A 153 7.47 9.62 6.63
N THR A 154 8.66 9.80 6.07
CA THR A 154 8.86 10.71 4.93
C THR A 154 9.12 9.88 3.68
N PRO A 155 8.20 9.86 2.70
CA PRO A 155 8.45 9.22 1.42
C PRO A 155 9.72 9.78 0.77
N THR A 156 10.59 8.89 0.31
CA THR A 156 11.84 9.27 -0.37
C THR A 156 11.67 9.29 -1.89
N VAL A 157 10.61 8.65 -2.39
CA VAL A 157 10.21 8.63 -3.80
C VAL A 157 8.69 8.83 -3.90
N GLN A 158 8.23 9.37 -5.02
CA GLN A 158 6.82 9.76 -5.19
C GLN A 158 6.04 8.89 -6.17
N THR A 159 6.71 7.99 -6.88
CA THR A 159 6.11 7.17 -7.92
C THR A 159 6.64 5.74 -7.85
N LEU A 160 5.84 4.78 -8.30
CA LEU A 160 6.27 3.38 -8.44
C LEU A 160 7.43 3.25 -9.44
N ALA A 161 7.43 4.06 -10.50
CA ALA A 161 8.51 4.10 -11.48
C ALA A 161 9.87 4.55 -10.89
N ALA A 162 9.86 5.37 -9.84
CA ALA A 162 11.05 5.81 -9.12
C ALA A 162 11.48 4.84 -7.99
N PHE A 163 10.60 3.91 -7.61
CA PHE A 163 10.86 2.90 -6.59
C PHE A 163 11.58 1.70 -7.21
N THR A 164 12.70 1.28 -6.61
CA THR A 164 13.46 0.09 -6.97
C THR A 164 13.52 -0.84 -5.77
N ALA A 165 13.09 -2.09 -5.97
CA ALA A 165 13.30 -3.13 -4.99
C ALA A 165 14.82 -3.35 -4.86
N GLY A 166 15.39 -3.05 -3.70
CA GLY A 166 16.85 -3.06 -3.45
C GLY A 166 17.59 -4.30 -3.95
#